data_AF-A0A4Q3EAR3-F1
#
_entry.id   AF-A0A4Q3EAR3-F1
#
_cell.length_a   1.000
_cell.length_b   1.000
_cell.length_c   1.000
_cell.angle_alpha   90.00
_cell.angle_beta   90.00
_cell.angle_gamma   90.00
#
_symmetry.space_group_name_H-M   'P 1'
#
loop_
_entity.id
_entity.type
_entity.pdbx_description
1 polymer ?
#
loop_
_entity_poly.entity_id
_entity_poly.type
_entity_poly.pdbx_seq_one_letter_code
_entity_poly.pdbx_strand_id
1 'polypeptide(L)' 'VLIGCMSESSCATLAAAALAPLCDWADVDGPFLTKNNPYLNPDFAAGKYVLKEVPGLGLQSVDGDLLL' A
#
# COMPACT_ATOMS: atom_id res chain seq x y z
N VAL A 1 18.53 -4.87 -5.94
CA VAL A 1 17.67 -3.68 -6.03
C VAL A 1 16.70 -3.69 -4.86
N LEU A 2 16.55 -2.54 -4.19
CA LEU A 2 15.57 -2.33 -3.12
C LEU A 2 14.53 -1.31 -3.59
N ILE A 3 13.25 -1.56 -3.32
CA ILE A 3 12.18 -0.57 -3.47
C ILE A 3 11.78 -0.04 -2.10
N GLY A 4 11.75 1.29 -1.97
CA GLY A 4 11.42 2.01 -0.74
C GLY A 4 10.17 2.87 -0.89
N CYS A 5 9.64 3.40 0.22
CA CYS A 5 8.56 4.38 0.24
C CYS A 5 8.83 5.58 1.16
N MET A 6 7.96 6.59 1.08
CA MET A 6 7.86 7.62 2.12
C MET A 6 6.79 7.23 3.14
N SER A 7 6.57 8.05 4.18
CA SER A 7 5.31 8.00 4.94
C SER A 7 4.16 8.45 4.02
N GLU A 8 3.47 7.48 3.43
CA GLU A 8 2.54 7.68 2.31
C GLU A 8 1.25 6.86 2.47
N SER A 9 0.30 7.04 1.54
CA SER A 9 -0.99 6.34 1.52
C SER A 9 -0.94 4.99 0.82
N SER A 10 -1.98 4.15 0.99
CA SER A 10 -2.09 2.86 0.30
C SER A 10 -1.98 2.96 -1.23
N CYS A 11 -2.26 4.13 -1.83
CA CYS A 11 -2.16 4.31 -3.28
C CYS A 11 -0.75 4.10 -3.81
N ALA A 12 0.23 4.84 -3.27
CA ALA A 12 1.62 4.71 -3.70
C ALA A 12 2.19 3.34 -3.29
N THR A 13 1.83 2.86 -2.10
CA THR A 13 2.33 1.57 -1.59
C THR A 13 1.81 0.37 -2.38
N LEU A 14 0.55 0.35 -2.82
CA LEU A 14 0.05 -0.74 -3.68
C LEU A 14 0.69 -0.71 -5.07
N ALA A 15 1.02 0.48 -5.60
CA ALA A 15 1.83 0.59 -6.81
C ALA A 15 3.24 0.03 -6.62
N ALA A 16 3.89 0.35 -5.50
CA ALA A 16 5.20 -0.21 -5.15
C ALA A 16 5.14 -1.73 -4.92
N ALA A 17 4.09 -2.23 -4.24
CA ALA A 17 3.88 -3.65 -4.00
C ALA A 17 3.67 -4.44 -5.30
N ALA A 18 3.05 -3.86 -6.33
CA ALA A 18 2.94 -4.46 -7.65
C ALA A 18 4.30 -4.61 -8.36
N LEU A 19 5.26 -3.73 -8.07
CA LEU A 19 6.63 -3.77 -8.61
C LEU A 19 7.61 -4.55 -7.72
N ALA A 20 7.29 -4.74 -6.44
CA ALA A 20 8.14 -5.42 -5.48
C ALA A 20 8.63 -6.82 -5.90
N PRO A 21 7.86 -7.65 -6.65
CA PRO A 21 8.35 -8.94 -7.15
C PRO A 21 9.56 -8.86 -8.09
N LEU A 22 9.85 -7.68 -8.64
CA LEU A 22 11.03 -7.42 -9.50
C LEU A 22 12.26 -6.97 -8.69
N CYS A 23 12.13 -6.82 -7.37
CA CYS A 23 13.16 -6.33 -6.46
C CYS A 23 13.62 -7.44 -5.51
N ASP A 24 14.84 -7.30 -4.97
CA ASP A 24 15.39 -8.23 -3.98
C ASP A 24 14.85 -7.95 -2.57
N TRP A 25 14.56 -6.68 -2.29
CA TRP A 25 14.12 -6.18 -0.99
C TRP A 25 13.04 -5.11 -1.15
N ALA A 26 12.16 -5.00 -0.15
CA ALA A 26 11.06 -4.05 -0.16
C ALA A 26 10.88 -3.42 1.24
N ASP A 27 10.97 -2.09 1.30
CA ASP A 27 10.66 -1.25 2.46
C ASP A 27 9.49 -0.32 2.10
N VAL A 28 8.28 -0.84 2.27
CA VAL A 28 7.05 -0.27 1.69
C VAL A 28 5.96 -0.26 2.75
N ASP A 29 6.22 0.23 3.97
CA ASP A 29 5.32 0.15 5.13
C ASP A 29 4.54 1.45 5.43
N GLY A 30 4.71 2.48 4.60
CA GLY A 30 4.16 3.83 4.78
C GLY A 30 2.69 3.92 5.23
N PRO A 31 1.73 3.17 4.64
CA PRO A 31 0.32 3.26 4.99
C PRO A 31 0.05 2.85 6.44
N PHE A 32 0.85 1.95 7.00
CA PHE A 32 0.72 1.50 8.40
C PHE A 32 1.26 2.53 9.40
N LEU A 33 2.02 3.52 8.93
CA LEU A 33 2.62 4.58 9.74
C LEU A 33 1.84 5.91 9.65
N THR A 34 0.77 5.97 8.86
CA THR A 34 -0.07 7.17 8.68
C THR A 34 -1.44 6.99 9.33
N LYS A 35 -2.04 8.09 9.80
CA LYS A 35 -3.37 8.08 10.45
C LYS A 35 -4.51 8.49 9.53
N ASN A 36 -4.21 9.27 8.49
CA ASN A 36 -5.16 9.88 7.57
C ASN A 36 -5.09 9.21 6.18
N ASN A 37 -4.87 7.90 6.15
CA ASN A 37 -4.85 7.14 4.91
C ASN A 37 -6.25 7.16 4.27
N PRO A 38 -6.43 7.73 3.06
CA PRO A 38 -7.74 7.86 2.43
C PRO A 38 -8.30 6.54 1.85
N TYR A 39 -7.53 5.45 1.96
CA TYR A 39 -7.88 4.13 1.49
C TYR A 39 -7.75 3.11 2.62
N LEU A 40 -8.39 1.95 2.45
CA LEU A 40 -8.14 0.81 3.33
C LEU A 40 -6.66 0.43 3.31
N ASN A 41 -6.18 -0.03 4.47
CA ASN A 41 -4.83 -0.58 4.56
C ASN A 41 -4.71 -1.80 3.64
N PRO A 42 -3.57 -1.96 2.94
CA PRO A 42 -3.37 -3.13 2.10
C PRO A 42 -3.40 -4.41 2.94
N ASP A 43 -3.89 -5.50 2.34
CA ASP A 43 -3.87 -6.80 3.01
C ASP A 43 -2.42 -7.25 3.20
N PHE A 44 -2.07 -7.60 4.44
CA PHE A 44 -0.73 -8.00 4.83
C PHE A 44 -0.78 -9.25 5.69
N ALA A 45 -0.12 -10.31 5.24
CA ALA A 45 -0.12 -11.61 5.90
C ALA A 45 1.26 -12.25 5.85
N ALA A 46 1.69 -12.83 6.98
CA ALA A 46 2.97 -13.53 7.10
C ALA A 46 4.18 -12.72 6.57
N GLY A 47 4.21 -11.42 6.84
CA GLY A 47 5.30 -10.53 6.43
C GLY A 47 5.28 -10.15 4.94
N LYS A 48 4.16 -10.34 4.23
CA LYS A 48 4.03 -10.05 2.79
C LYS A 48 2.72 -9.35 2.47
N TYR A 49 2.75 -8.52 1.44
CA TYR A 49 1.55 -7.98 0.80
C TYR A 49 0.75 -9.08 0.10
N VAL A 50 -0.56 -9.05 0.26
CA VAL A 50 -1.51 -9.93 -0.43
C VAL A 50 -2.26 -9.09 -1.46
N LEU A 51 -1.78 -9.12 -2.70
CA LEU A 51 -2.41 -8.38 -3.80
C LEU A 51 -3.72 -9.07 -4.24
N LYS A 52 -4.71 -8.26 -4.61
CA LYS A 52 -6.02 -8.73 -5.11
C LYS A 52 -6.00 -8.81 -6.63
N GLU A 53 -6.66 -9.81 -7.19
CA GLU A 53 -6.87 -9.98 -8.63
C GLU A 53 -8.00 -9.04 -9.13
N VAL A 54 -7.74 -7.73 -9.09
CA VAL A 54 -8.67 -6.68 -9.54
C VAL A 54 -7.94 -5.65 -10.41
N PRO A 55 -8.63 -4.95 -11.32
CA PRO A 55 -7.99 -3.95 -12.17
C PRO A 55 -7.34 -2.81 -11.38
N GLY A 56 -6.25 -2.26 -11.94
CA GLY A 56 -5.51 -1.16 -11.32
C GLY A 56 -4.76 -1.58 -10.06
N LEU A 57 -4.78 -0.73 -9.03
CA LEU A 57 -4.08 -0.98 -7.76
C LEU A 57 -4.97 -1.63 -6.69
N GLY A 58 -6.23 -1.94 -7.01
CA GLY A 58 -7.16 -2.55 -6.04
C GLY A 58 -7.51 -1.67 -4.83
N LEU A 59 -7.44 -0.35 -4.98
CA LEU A 59 -7.77 0.61 -3.93
C LEU A 59 -9.25 0.55 -3.55
N GLN A 60 -9.51 0.68 -2.25
CA GLN A 60 -10.84 0.81 -1.69
C GLN A 60 -10.82 2.02 -0.75
N SER A 61 -11.67 3.01 -0.99
CA SER A 61 -11.77 4.19 -0.13
C SER A 61 -12.35 3.81 1.23
N VAL A 62 -11.91 4.50 2.29
CA VAL A 62 -12.64 4.46 3.56
C VAL A 62 -13.87 5.36 3.46
N ASP A 63 -15.03 4.86 3.89
CA ASP A 63 -16.23 5.69 3.99
C ASP A 63 -16.05 6.68 5.15
N GLY A 64 -15.90 7.95 4.82
CA GLY A 64 -15.70 9.03 5.79
C GLY A 64 -15.10 10.26 5.12
N ASP A 65 -15.56 11.44 5.54
CA ASP A 65 -15.04 12.70 5.04
C ASP A 65 -13.61 12.89 5.59
N LEU A 66 -12.59 12.56 4.79
CA LEU A 66 -11.17 12.66 5.17
C LEU A 66 -10.69 14.10 5.34
N LEU A 67 -11.58 15.07 5.11
CA LEU A 67 -11.35 16.50 5.15
C LEU A 67 -12.08 17.19 6.32
N LEU A 68 -12.73 16.44 7.22
CA LEU A 68 -13.41 16.96 8.41
C LEU A 68 -12.86 16.35 9.72
#